data_AF-A0A380FJT2-F1
#
_entry.id   AF-A0A380FJT2-F1
#
_cell.length_a   1.000
_cell.length_b   1.000
_cell.length_c   1.000
_cell.angle_alpha   90.00
_cell.angle_beta   90.00
_cell.angle_gamma   90.00
#
_symmetry.space_group_name_H-M   'P 1'
#
loop_
_entity.id
_entity.type
_entity.pdbx_description
1 polymer ?
#
loop_
_entity_poly.entity_id
_entity_poly.type
_entity_poly.pdbx_seq_one_letter_code
_entity_poly.pdbx_strand_id
1 'polypeptide(L)' 'MISVDVTLNDAGQVTDVVMDGHADHGDYGHDIVCAGASAVLFGSVNAIMGLTSEKTRYQL' A
#
# COMPACT_ATOMS: atom_id res chain seq x y z
N MET A 1 1.09 -10.49 -10.14
CA MET A 1 0.88 -9.16 -10.78
C MET A 1 0.31 -8.26 -9.72
N ILE A 2 0.89 -7.09 -9.51
CA ILE A 2 0.44 -6.19 -8.43
C ILE A 2 -0.82 -5.45 -8.89
N SER A 3 -1.87 -5.49 -8.07
CA SER A 3 -3.05 -4.65 -8.19
C SER A 3 -3.19 -3.75 -6.97
N VAL A 4 -3.65 -2.52 -7.20
CA VAL A 4 -3.90 -1.55 -6.13
C VAL A 4 -5.28 -0.96 -6.34
N ASP A 5 -6.15 -1.14 -5.35
CA ASP A 5 -7.47 -0.54 -5.30
C ASP A 5 -7.45 0.62 -4.30
N VAL A 6 -7.94 1.79 -4.74
CA VAL A 6 -8.00 3.00 -3.93
C VAL A 6 -9.45 3.46 -3.85
N THR A 7 -9.96 3.54 -2.62
CA THR A 7 -11.30 4.05 -2.35
C THR A 7 -11.24 5.51 -1.97
N LEU A 8 -12.12 6.31 -2.57
CA LEU A 8 -12.30 7.72 -2.27
C LEU A 8 -13.69 7.94 -1.66
N ASN A 9 -13.79 8.83 -0.67
CA ASN A 9 -15.08 9.34 -0.21
C ASN A 9 -15.66 10.40 -1.17
N ASP A 10 -16.87 10.88 -0.88
CA ASP A 10 -17.54 11.92 -1.69
C ASP A 10 -16.78 13.26 -1.77
N ALA A 11 -15.87 13.51 -0.81
CA ALA A 11 -15.00 14.68 -0.80
C ALA A 11 -13.70 14.47 -1.62
N GLY A 12 -13.52 13.29 -2.22
CA GLY A 12 -12.34 12.93 -3.01
C GLY A 12 -11.11 12.57 -2.17
N GLN A 13 -11.29 12.25 -0.89
CA GLN A 13 -10.20 11.85 0.01
C GLN A 13 -10.04 10.33 0.01
N VAL A 14 -8.79 9.86 0.04
CA VAL A 14 -8.47 8.43 0.17
C VAL A 14 -8.92 7.92 1.54
N THR A 15 -9.75 6.89 1.55
CA THR A 15 -10.20 6.21 2.78
C THR A 15 -9.55 4.84 2.95
N ASP A 16 -9.32 4.14 1.83
CA ASP A 16 -8.80 2.77 1.84
C ASP A 16 -7.84 2.58 0.66
N VAL A 17 -6.78 1.81 0.91
CA VAL A 17 -5.83 1.35 -0.10
C VAL A 17 -5.60 -0.14 0.13
N VAL A 18 -5.91 -0.96 -0.88
CA VAL A 18 -5.71 -2.41 -0.85
C VAL A 18 -4.70 -2.77 -1.94
N MET A 19 -3.67 -3.54 -1.59
CA MET A 19 -2.62 -3.98 -2.51
C MET A 19 -2.48 -5.49 -2.47
N ASP A 20 -2.70 -6.14 -3.61
CA ASP A 20 -2.57 -7.59 -3.77
C ASP A 20 -1.42 -7.95 -4.72
N GLY A 21 -0.91 -9.17 -4.61
CA GLY A 21 0.10 -9.72 -5.53
C GLY A 21 1.52 -9.13 -5.39
N HIS A 22 1.82 -8.45 -4.26
CA HIS A 22 3.12 -7.84 -3.95
C HIS A 22 4.10 -8.76 -3.21
N ALA A 23 3.67 -9.98 -2.88
CA ALA A 23 4.47 -11.01 -2.20
C ALA A 23 4.66 -12.27 -3.06
N ASP A 24 4.17 -12.25 -4.31
CA ASP A 24 4.42 -13.33 -5.25
C ASP A 24 5.86 -13.26 -5.78
N HIS A 25 6.53 -14.40 -5.81
CA HIS A 25 7.84 -14.56 -6.43
C HIS A 25 7.60 -14.89 -7.91
N GLY A 26 7.85 -13.92 -8.79
CA GLY A 26 7.61 -14.03 -10.24
C GLY A 26 8.90 -14.25 -11.04
N ASP A 27 8.81 -14.10 -12.36
CA ASP A 27 9.96 -14.13 -13.28
C ASP A 27 11.06 -13.11 -12.88
N TYR A 28 12.27 -13.30 -13.42
CA TYR A 28 13.45 -12.49 -13.07
C TYR A 28 13.16 -10.98 -13.08
N GLY A 29 13.38 -10.32 -11.95
CA GLY A 29 13.15 -8.88 -11.76
C GLY A 29 11.80 -8.51 -11.13
N HIS A 30 10.86 -9.47 -10.98
CA HIS A 30 9.59 -9.21 -10.30
C HIS A 30 9.79 -8.78 -8.84
N ASP A 31 10.78 -9.35 -8.17
CA ASP A 31 11.09 -9.05 -6.77
C ASP A 31 11.47 -7.58 -6.53
N ILE A 32 12.08 -6.91 -7.52
CA ILE A 32 12.42 -5.48 -7.44
C ILE A 32 11.14 -4.64 -7.46
N VAL A 33 10.18 -5.03 -8.28
CA VAL A 33 8.88 -4.36 -8.38
C VAL A 33 8.07 -4.57 -7.10
N CYS A 34 8.03 -5.81 -6.59
CA CYS A 34 7.39 -6.16 -5.32
C CYS A 34 7.99 -5.39 -4.14
N ALA A 35 9.32 -5.31 -4.06
CA ALA A 35 10.02 -4.54 -3.04
C ALA A 35 9.70 -3.03 -3.12
N GLY A 36 9.68 -2.46 -4.32
CA GLY A 36 9.33 -1.06 -4.53
C GLY A 36 7.88 -0.74 -4.12
N ALA A 37 6.92 -1.56 -4.59
CA ALA A 37 5.51 -1.38 -4.25
C ALA A 37 5.26 -1.53 -2.73
N SER A 38 5.87 -2.54 -2.11
CA SER A 38 5.81 -2.74 -0.66
C SER A 38 6.38 -1.54 0.08
N ALA A 39 7.56 -1.05 -0.32
CA ALA A 39 8.20 0.10 0.33
C ALA A 39 7.33 1.35 0.29
N VAL A 40 6.64 1.62 -0.82
CA VAL A 40 5.71 2.76 -0.94
C VAL A 40 4.50 2.60 0.00
N LEU A 41 3.86 1.42 0.01
CA LEU A 41 2.67 1.19 0.84
C LEU A 41 3.00 1.24 2.33
N PHE A 42 4.00 0.46 2.75
CA PHE A 42 4.44 0.42 4.14
C PHE A 42 5.01 1.77 4.61
N GLY A 43 5.76 2.46 3.75
CA GLY A 43 6.25 3.80 4.04
C GLY A 43 5.10 4.78 4.29
N SER A 44 4.03 4.70 3.51
CA SER A 44 2.84 5.54 3.67
C SER A 44 2.12 5.26 4.98
N VAL A 45 1.89 3.98 5.33
CA VAL A 45 1.27 3.59 6.62
C VAL A 45 2.12 4.06 7.80
N ASN A 46 3.44 3.84 7.74
CA ASN A 46 4.36 4.28 8.79
C ASN A 46 4.36 5.81 8.95
N ALA A 47 4.30 6.56 7.84
CA ALA A 47 4.23 8.01 7.89
C ALA A 47 2.93 8.50 8.54
N ILE A 48 1.78 7.89 8.23
CA ILE A 48 0.51 8.21 8.89
C ILE A 48 0.63 7.96 10.41
N MET A 49 1.13 6.79 10.80
CA MET A 49 1.27 6.40 12.21
C MET A 49 2.29 7.26 12.98
N GLY A 50 3.35 7.71 12.32
CA GLY A 50 4.46 8.44 12.95
C GLY A 50 4.34 9.95 12.90
N LEU A 51 3.61 10.51 11.92
CA LEU A 51 3.58 11.95 11.65
C LEU A 51 2.19 12.57 11.84
N THR A 52 1.16 11.77 12.11
CA THR A 52 -0.21 12.26 12.27
C THR A 52 -0.86 11.68 13.52
N SER A 53 -2.01 12.24 13.92
CA SER A 53 -2.86 11.70 14.99
C SER A 53 -3.91 10.71 14.48
N GLU A 54 -3.89 10.36 13.19
CA GLU A 54 -4.88 9.50 12.56
C GLU A 54 -4.73 8.04 13.00
N LYS A 55 -5.87 7.35 13.13
CA LYS A 55 -5.89 5.92 13.46
C LYS A 55 -6.07 5.10 12.20
N THR A 56 -4.99 4.50 11.73
CA THR A 56 -5.01 3.60 10.57
C THR A 56 -5.35 2.18 11.01
N ARG A 57 -6.22 1.50 10.26
CA ARG A 57 -6.39 0.04 10.36
C ARG A 57 -5.49 -0.60 9.32
N TYR A 58 -4.51 -1.37 9.76
CA TYR A 58 -3.60 -2.10 8.90
C TYR A 58 -3.89 -3.60 8.98
N GLN A 59 -4.00 -4.27 7.84
CA GLN A 59 -4.22 -5.71 7.73
C GLN A 59 -3.31 -6.26 6.63
N LEU A 60 -2.61 -7.36 6.95
CA LEU A 60 -1.77 -8.14 6.04
C LEU A 60 -2.62 -9.17 5.30
#